data_AF-A0A0R3DJ69-F1
#
_entry.id   AF-A0A0R3DJ69-F1
#
_cell.length_a   1.000
_cell.length_b   1.000
_cell.length_c   1.000
_cell.angle_alpha   90.00
_cell.angle_beta   90.00
_cell.angle_gamma   90.00
#
_symmetry.space_group_name_H-M   'P 1'
#
loop_
_entity.id
_entity.type
_entity.pdbx_description
1 polymer ?
#
loop_
_entity_poly.entity_id
_entity_poly.type
_entity_poly.pdbx_seq_one_letter_code
_entity_poly.pdbx_strand_id
1 'polypeptide(L)'
;MLPADYVFGLAVALVVIFNVYFGPRIERERVAMQWGRNGEPTWCAPKWLAMWGMIVFMAAVRLFIWLASTYAPQRVHGVELGIVIFSVIAAGSHLFVLMKARAAR
;
A
#
# COMPACT_ATOMS: atom_id res chain seq x y z
N MET A 1 -9.84 -7.16 -17.61
CA MET A 1 -9.06 -7.36 -16.37
C MET A 1 -7.55 -7.27 -16.60
N LEU A 2 -7.01 -7.92 -17.64
CA LEU A 2 -5.57 -7.96 -17.96
C LEU A 2 -4.80 -6.63 -17.77
N PRO A 3 -5.23 -5.46 -18.31
CA PRO A 3 -4.48 -4.22 -18.13
C PRO A 3 -4.40 -3.75 -16.67
N ALA A 4 -5.52 -3.83 -15.94
CA ALA A 4 -5.56 -3.45 -14.52
C ALA A 4 -4.76 -4.42 -13.64
N ASP A 5 -4.71 -5.70 -14.00
CA ASP A 5 -3.92 -6.71 -13.30
C ASP A 5 -2.41 -6.48 -13.48
N TYR A 6 -1.96 -6.04 -14.66
CA TYR A 6 -0.57 -5.64 -14.87
C TYR A 6 -0.20 -4.41 -14.03
N VAL A 7 -1.08 -3.41 -13.96
CA VAL A 7 -0.86 -2.22 -13.12
C VAL A 7 -0.79 -2.60 -11.64
N PHE A 8 -1.70 -3.47 -11.18
CA PHE A 8 -1.67 -3.99 -9.82
C PHE A 8 -0.39 -4.77 -9.53
N GLY A 9 0.01 -5.68 -10.43
CA GLY A 9 1.25 -6.45 -10.31
C GLY A 9 2.48 -5.56 -10.25
N LEU A 10 2.55 -4.52 -11.09
CA LEU A 10 3.61 -3.52 -11.05
C LEU A 10 3.62 -2.76 -9.71
N ALA A 11 2.46 -2.34 -9.21
CA ALA A 11 2.36 -1.64 -7.93
C ALA A 11 2.84 -2.51 -6.76
N VAL A 12 2.47 -3.79 -6.73
CA VAL A 12 2.97 -4.75 -5.72
C VAL A 12 4.49 -4.90 -5.83
N ALA A 13 5.03 -5.05 -7.04
CA ALA A 13 6.46 -5.14 -7.27
C ALA A 13 7.20 -3.88 -6.78
N LEU A 14 6.65 -2.69 -7.04
CA LEU A 14 7.20 -1.43 -6.53
C LEU A 14 7.20 -1.37 -5.00
N VAL A 15 6.10 -1.76 -4.35
CA VAL A 15 6.02 -1.82 -2.88
C VAL A 15 7.08 -2.76 -2.30
N VAL A 16 7.29 -3.93 -2.91
CA VAL A 16 8.35 -4.87 -2.54
C VAL A 16 9.74 -4.24 -2.71
N ILE A 17 10.00 -3.59 -3.85
CA ILE A 17 11.26 -2.88 -4.11
C ILE A 17 11.48 -1.79 -3.07
N PHE A 18 10.46 -1.00 -2.74
CA PHE A 18 10.55 0.03 -1.72
C PHE A 18 10.87 -0.56 -0.34
N ASN A 19 10.25 -1.68 0.03
CA ASN A 19 10.59 -2.36 1.29
C ASN A 19 12.05 -2.79 1.34
N VAL A 20 12.55 -3.43 0.28
CA VAL A 20 13.95 -3.89 0.23
C VAL A 20 14.90 -2.69 0.22
N TYR A 21 14.55 -1.60 -0.46
CA TYR A 21 15.38 -0.40 -0.54
C TYR A 21 15.40 0.41 0.76
N PHE A 22 14.24 0.72 1.35
CA PHE A 22 14.13 1.54 2.56
C PHE A 22 14.34 0.75 3.85
N GLY A 23 14.11 -0.56 3.86
CA GLY A 23 14.24 -1.42 5.03
C GLY A 23 15.58 -1.24 5.78
N PRO A 24 16.74 -1.37 5.12
CA PRO A 24 18.04 -1.12 5.75
C PRO A 24 18.31 0.34 6.10
N ARG A 25 17.55 1.28 5.52
CA ARG A 25 17.77 2.74 5.62
C ARG A 25 16.88 3.43 6.67
N ILE A 26 16.01 2.67 7.34
CA ILE A 26 15.18 3.13 8.46
C ILE A 26 15.77 2.58 9.75
N GLU A 27 16.32 3.45 10.59
CA GLU A 27 17.00 3.04 11.84
C GLU A 27 16.00 2.72 12.96
N ARG A 28 14.82 3.36 12.96
CA ARG A 28 13.82 3.20 14.02
C ARG A 28 13.05 1.89 13.89
N GLU A 29 12.79 1.25 15.02
CA GLU A 29 11.94 0.04 15.10
C GLU A 29 10.45 0.34 14.92
N ARG A 30 10.04 1.61 15.07
CA ARG A 30 8.66 2.06 14.88
C ARG A 30 8.59 3.16 13.85
N VAL A 31 7.60 3.06 12.97
CA VAL A 31 7.37 3.97 11.85
C VAL A 31 6.04 4.68 12.06
N ALA A 32 6.06 6.01 11.95
CA ALA A 32 4.84 6.81 11.95
C ALA A 32 3.98 6.46 10.74
N MET A 33 2.71 6.15 11.00
CA MET A 33 1.71 5.76 10.00
C MET A 33 0.71 6.86 9.74
N GLN A 34 0.45 7.68 10.76
CA GLN A 34 -0.49 8.78 10.69
C GLN A 34 0.12 10.00 11.37
N TRP A 35 -0.18 11.17 10.83
CA TRP A 35 0.30 12.45 11.32
C TRP A 35 -0.88 13.37 11.65
N GLY A 36 -0.73 14.14 12.73
CA GLY A 36 -1.67 15.19 13.10
C GLY A 36 -1.52 16.42 12.21
N ARG A 37 -2.41 17.39 12.37
CA ARG A 37 -2.32 18.68 11.63
C ARG A 37 -1.03 19.46 11.93
N ASN A 38 -0.41 19.20 13.08
CA ASN A 38 0.89 19.73 13.46
C ASN A 38 2.08 18.99 12.83
N GLY A 39 1.84 17.94 12.03
CA GLY A 39 2.90 17.13 11.42
C GLY A 39 3.55 16.12 12.37
N GLU A 40 3.10 16.05 13.62
CA GLU A 40 3.58 15.07 14.60
C GLU A 40 2.91 13.70 14.39
N PRO A 41 3.61 12.58 14.63
CA PRO A 41 3.02 11.25 14.56
C PRO A 41 1.89 11.10 15.58
N THR A 42 0.69 10.75 15.12
CA THR A 42 -0.43 10.39 16.01
C THR A 42 -0.53 8.88 16.23
N TRP A 43 -0.02 8.09 15.28
CA TRP A 43 0.02 6.65 15.38
C TRP A 43 1.29 6.10 14.72
N CYS A 44 1.92 5.13 15.39
CA CYS A 44 3.12 4.44 14.93
C CYS A 44 2.90 2.93 14.93
N ALA A 45 3.46 2.25 13.94
CA ALA A 45 3.44 0.80 13.83
C ALA A 45 4.87 0.23 13.91
N PRO A 46 5.05 -1.04 14.31
CA PRO A 46 6.34 -1.73 14.18
C PRO A 46 6.83 -1.69 12.73
N LYS A 47 8.14 -1.51 12.53
CA LYS A 47 8.79 -1.40 11.22
C LYS A 47 8.46 -2.58 10.31
N TRP A 48 8.43 -3.80 10.85
CA TRP A 48 8.02 -4.99 10.10
C TRP A 48 6.60 -4.83 9.51
N LEU A 49 5.64 -4.42 10.35
CA LEU A 49 4.26 -4.19 9.91
C LEU A 49 4.18 -3.04 8.91
N ALA A 50 4.95 -1.98 9.14
CA ALA A 50 5.03 -0.83 8.26
C ALA A 50 5.50 -1.20 6.85
N MET A 51 6.42 -2.14 6.73
CA MET A 51 6.96 -2.59 5.46
C MET A 51 5.97 -3.56 4.78
N TRP A 52 5.58 -4.63 5.45
CA TRP A 52 4.88 -5.74 4.79
C TRP A 52 3.36 -5.63 4.82
N GLY A 53 2.79 -4.81 5.72
CA GLY A 53 1.36 -4.65 5.87
C GLY A 53 0.66 -4.18 4.60
N MET A 54 1.29 -3.28 3.83
CA MET A 54 0.71 -2.80 2.56
C MET A 54 0.53 -3.92 1.54
N ILE A 55 1.46 -4.87 1.45
CA ILE A 55 1.35 -5.99 0.50
C ILE A 55 0.17 -6.88 0.87
N VAL A 56 0.04 -7.21 2.16
CA VAL A 56 -1.08 -8.01 2.67
C VAL A 56 -2.40 -7.29 2.43
N PHE A 57 -2.46 -5.99 2.72
CA PHE A 57 -3.64 -5.16 2.48
C PHE A 57 -4.03 -5.12 1.00
N MET A 58 -3.08 -4.87 0.10
CA MET A 58 -3.31 -4.87 -1.35
C MET A 58 -3.84 -6.22 -1.84
N ALA A 59 -3.25 -7.33 -1.38
CA ALA A 59 -3.70 -8.67 -1.74
C ALA A 59 -5.12 -8.95 -1.22
N ALA A 60 -5.43 -8.57 0.01
CA ALA A 60 -6.77 -8.73 0.59
C ALA A 60 -7.83 -7.93 -0.18
N VAL A 61 -7.54 -6.67 -0.53
CA VAL A 61 -8.45 -5.84 -1.35
C VAL A 61 -8.62 -6.45 -2.74
N ARG A 62 -7.54 -6.91 -3.39
CA ARG A 62 -7.61 -7.54 -4.73
C ARG A 62 -8.43 -8.83 -4.70
N LEU A 63 -8.30 -9.64 -3.66
CA LEU A 63 -9.08 -10.85 -3.44
C LEU A 63 -10.56 -10.51 -3.21
N PHE A 64 -10.85 -9.50 -2.38
CA PHE A 64 -12.23 -9.04 -2.15
C PHE A 64 -12.90 -8.55 -3.43
N ILE A 65 -12.20 -7.74 -4.24
CA ILE A 65 -12.71 -7.26 -5.53
C ILE A 65 -13.00 -8.44 -6.47
N TRP A 66 -12.11 -9.44 -6.50
CA TRP A 66 -12.34 -10.66 -7.28
C TRP A 66 -13.60 -11.39 -6.82
N LEU A 67 -13.73 -11.67 -5.53
CA LEU A 67 -14.91 -12.34 -4.95
C LEU A 67 -16.20 -11.57 -5.27
N ALA A 68 -16.21 -10.25 -5.08
CA ALA A 68 -17.38 -9.42 -5.38
C ALA A 68 -17.73 -9.45 -6.88
N SER A 69 -16.73 -9.43 -7.75
CA SER A 69 -16.91 -9.50 -9.20
C SER A 69 -17.40 -10.88 -9.68
N THR A 70 -17.01 -11.94 -8.99
CA THR A 70 -17.43 -13.31 -9.30
C THR A 70 -18.85 -13.61 -8.80
N TYR A 71 -19.17 -13.23 -7.56
CA TYR A 71 -20.41 -13.66 -6.90
C TYR A 71 -21.53 -12.62 -6.93
N ALA A 72 -21.23 -11.33 -7.15
CA ALA A 72 -22.23 -10.27 -7.23
C ALA A 72 -21.93 -9.26 -8.36
N PRO A 73 -21.75 -9.72 -9.61
CA PRO A 73 -21.33 -8.87 -10.72
C PRO A 73 -22.25 -7.67 -10.98
N GLN A 74 -23.55 -7.78 -10.67
CA GLN A 74 -24.54 -6.70 -10.85
C GLN A 74 -24.38 -5.55 -9.84
N ARG A 75 -23.61 -5.75 -8.76
CA ARG A 75 -23.40 -4.76 -7.70
C ARG A 75 -22.06 -4.04 -7.81
N VAL A 76 -21.19 -4.45 -8.75
CA VAL A 76 -19.86 -3.87 -8.93
C VAL A 76 -19.74 -3.25 -10.32
N HIS A 77 -19.23 -2.02 -10.37
CA HIS A 77 -19.07 -1.25 -11.59
C HIS A 77 -17.69 -0.59 -11.58
N GLY A 78 -17.10 -0.36 -12.75
CA GLY A 78 -15.81 0.34 -12.86
C GLY A 78 -14.63 -0.38 -12.20
N VAL A 79 -14.67 -1.71 -12.10
CA VAL A 79 -13.68 -2.54 -11.38
C VAL A 79 -12.25 -2.26 -11.83
N GLU A 80 -12.01 -2.16 -13.14
CA GLU A 80 -10.66 -1.91 -13.68
C GLU A 80 -10.09 -0.56 -13.24
N LEU A 81 -10.90 0.50 -13.35
CA LEU A 81 -10.52 1.84 -12.90
C LEU A 81 -10.27 1.86 -11.39
N GLY A 82 -11.12 1.18 -10.62
CA GLY A 82 -10.95 1.02 -9.18
C GLY A 82 -9.63 0.35 -8.81
N ILE A 83 -9.27 -0.75 -9.49
CA ILE A 83 -7.99 -1.44 -9.28
C ILE A 83 -6.80 -0.52 -9.61
N VAL A 84 -6.86 0.21 -10.73
CA VAL A 84 -5.78 1.12 -11.14
C VAL A 84 -5.59 2.25 -10.13
N ILE A 85 -6.67 2.95 -9.76
CA ILE A 85 -6.62 4.06 -8.79
C ILE A 85 -6.11 3.56 -7.43
N PHE A 86 -6.64 2.42 -6.96
CA PHE A 86 -6.19 1.80 -5.72
C PHE A 86 -4.69 1.49 -5.75
N SER A 87 -4.20 0.90 -6.84
CA SER A 87 -2.79 0.52 -7.01
C SER A 87 -1.85 1.72 -6.92
N VAL A 88 -2.22 2.82 -7.60
CA VAL A 88 -1.45 4.07 -7.60
C VAL A 88 -1.43 4.70 -6.20
N ILE A 89 -2.60 4.80 -5.56
CA ILE A 89 -2.72 5.37 -4.21
C ILE A 89 -1.94 4.52 -3.21
N ALA A 90 -2.13 3.20 -3.20
CA ALA A 90 -1.46 2.30 -2.26
C ALA A 90 0.06 2.39 -2.37
N ALA A 91 0.61 2.31 -3.59
CA ALA A 91 2.05 2.42 -3.81
C ALA A 91 2.60 3.82 -3.46
N GLY A 92 1.89 4.88 -3.84
CA GLY A 92 2.27 6.26 -3.53
C GLY A 92 2.24 6.57 -2.03
N SER A 93 1.19 6.16 -1.34
CA SER A 93 1.08 6.29 0.12
C SER A 93 2.16 5.48 0.84
N HIS A 94 2.46 4.27 0.38
CA HIS A 94 3.52 3.44 0.96
C HIS A 94 4.89 4.09 0.80
N LEU A 95 5.20 4.58 -0.39
CA LEU A 95 6.43 5.32 -0.64
C LEU A 95 6.56 6.55 0.26
N PHE A 96 5.48 7.33 0.40
CA PHE A 96 5.45 8.51 1.26
C PHE A 96 5.78 8.16 2.72
N VAL A 97 5.15 7.12 3.26
CA VAL A 97 5.39 6.64 4.63
C VAL A 97 6.86 6.25 4.81
N LEU A 98 7.43 5.48 3.89
CA LEU A 98 8.83 5.05 3.95
C LEU A 98 9.82 6.22 3.82
N MET A 99 9.51 7.21 2.97
CA MET A 99 10.32 8.43 2.85
C MET A 99 10.33 9.23 4.15
N LYS A 100 9.16 9.39 4.80
CA LYS A 100 9.05 10.06 6.10
C LYS A 100 9.77 9.28 7.19
N ALA A 101 9.65 7.95 7.20
CA ALA A 101 10.34 7.07 8.14
C ALA A 101 11.86 7.20 8.04
N ARG A 102 12.40 7.29 6.82
CA ARG A 102 13.83 7.50 6.57
C ARG A 102 14.30 8.89 7.01
N ALA A 103 13.48 9.91 6.84
CA ALA A 103 13.82 11.29 7.20
C ALA A 103 13.81 11.53 8.72
N ALA A 104 13.02 10.76 9.47
CA ALA A 104 13.00 10.76 10.92
C ALA A 104 14.23 10.00 11.46
N ARG A 105 15.40 10.65 11.42
CA ARG A 105 16.59 10.23 12.17
C ARG A 105 16.35 10.56 13.64
#